data_AF-A0A139DPW3-F1
#
_entry.id   AF-A0A139DPW3-F1
#
_cell.length_a   1.000
_cell.length_b   1.000
_cell.length_c   1.000
_cell.angle_alpha   90.00
_cell.angle_beta   90.00
_cell.angle_gamma   90.00
#
_symmetry.space_group_name_H-M   'P 1'
#
loop_
_entity.id
_entity.type
_entity.pdbx_description
1 polymer ?
#
loop_
_entity_poly.entity_id
_entity_poly.type
_entity_poly.pdbx_seq_one_letter_code
_entity_poly.pdbx_strand_id
1 'polypeptide(L)'
;MIKFSDNDILKLDERFAHEGIPFHARPFRAAMEILGDQFSIGYGGNAQVHEIERAYTRLIPEVGFTWPGMGTGLAASVDRVKKVTIGVVFGSVNISIDQGLGFSNHQKWAAWCRHDPNIANRSAFAFADMHDLVYGIDRNVQPGNASTFWGLATEQLKLVAESLSQSGSVSSPVLQPICLTAELALKGTLLHLGVTEKELRHPKLFGHDLVKLGQRVTQECSHRDDPLLLNALGRFPDYVGDRYRETPLTRLEVIALALDAQFVSASAVRRISGEDVALQMETSGPGPRDTFFS
;
A
#
# COMPACT_ATOMS: atom_id res chain seq x y z
N MET A 1 28.36 -22.68 -4.78
CA MET A 1 27.21 -22.48 -3.86
C MET A 1 27.77 -21.84 -2.61
N ILE A 2 27.41 -20.58 -2.36
CA ILE A 2 27.80 -19.87 -1.14
C ILE A 2 27.10 -20.57 0.03
N LYS A 3 27.86 -20.92 1.08
CA LYS A 3 27.33 -21.57 2.27
C LYS A 3 27.21 -20.53 3.38
N PHE A 4 26.07 -20.53 4.06
CA PHE A 4 25.82 -19.76 5.27
C PHE A 4 25.25 -20.71 6.33
N SER A 5 25.40 -20.33 7.60
CA SER A 5 24.84 -21.04 8.75
C SER A 5 23.69 -20.25 9.38
N ASP A 6 22.90 -20.91 10.22
CA ASP A 6 21.84 -20.25 11.01
C ASP A 6 22.39 -19.12 11.86
N ASN A 7 23.60 -19.29 12.40
CA ASN A 7 24.26 -18.27 13.20
C ASN A 7 24.68 -17.05 12.36
N ASP A 8 25.01 -17.24 11.09
CA ASP A 8 25.32 -16.13 10.19
C ASP A 8 24.05 -15.30 9.92
N ILE A 9 22.90 -15.96 9.72
CA ILE A 9 21.60 -15.31 9.57
C ILE A 9 21.23 -14.49 10.81
N LEU A 10 21.35 -15.08 12.01
CA LEU A 10 21.01 -14.40 13.26
C LEU A 10 21.94 -13.19 13.54
N LYS A 11 23.24 -13.31 13.26
CA LYS A 11 24.19 -12.19 13.39
C LYS A 11 23.90 -11.07 12.41
N LEU A 12 23.56 -11.39 11.16
CA LEU A 12 23.15 -10.40 10.17
C LEU A 12 21.87 -9.70 10.61
N ASP A 13 20.87 -10.45 11.09
CA ASP A 13 19.63 -9.86 11.59
C ASP A 13 19.85 -8.91 12.78
N GLU A 14 20.66 -9.31 13.76
CA GLU A 14 21.03 -8.48 14.91
C GLU A 14 21.76 -7.21 14.46
N ARG A 15 22.74 -7.33 13.56
CA ARG A 15 23.46 -6.17 13.02
C ARG A 15 22.52 -5.24 12.26
N PHE A 16 21.66 -5.77 11.40
CA PHE A 16 20.66 -4.98 10.66
C PHE A 16 19.63 -4.32 11.59
N ALA A 17 19.29 -4.95 12.72
CA ALA A 17 18.47 -4.34 13.75
C ALA A 17 19.17 -3.11 14.37
N HIS A 18 20.45 -3.23 14.71
CA HIS A 18 21.26 -2.12 15.21
C HIS A 18 21.45 -0.99 14.18
N GLU A 19 21.53 -1.33 12.90
CA GLU A 19 21.59 -0.37 11.79
C GLU A 19 20.23 0.29 11.49
N GLY A 20 19.14 -0.14 12.15
CA GLY A 20 17.79 0.39 11.92
C GLY A 20 17.15 -0.08 10.63
N ILE A 21 17.67 -1.14 9.99
CA ILE A 21 17.05 -1.73 8.80
C ILE A 21 15.68 -2.31 9.19
N PRO A 22 14.59 -1.93 8.51
CA PRO A 22 13.25 -2.42 8.79
C PRO A 22 13.21 -3.94 8.79
N PHE A 23 12.51 -4.52 9.75
CA PHE A 23 12.43 -5.97 9.96
C PHE A 23 12.08 -6.74 8.67
N HIS A 24 11.15 -6.21 7.89
CA HIS A 24 10.71 -6.78 6.61
C HIS A 24 11.76 -6.74 5.50
N ALA A 25 12.77 -5.86 5.58
CA ALA A 25 13.80 -5.68 4.56
C ALA A 25 15.08 -6.46 4.84
N ARG A 26 15.24 -6.99 6.06
CA ARG A 26 16.46 -7.70 6.50
C ARG A 26 16.77 -8.96 5.69
N PRO A 27 15.80 -9.80 5.27
CA PRO A 27 16.11 -10.95 4.43
C PRO A 27 16.64 -10.55 3.05
N PHE A 28 16.17 -9.42 2.48
CA PHE A 28 16.72 -8.88 1.22
C PHE A 28 18.16 -8.51 1.41
N ARG A 29 18.41 -7.76 2.48
CA ARG A 29 19.72 -7.21 2.82
C ARG A 29 20.70 -8.35 3.06
N ALA A 30 20.27 -9.38 3.78
CA ALA A 30 21.05 -10.59 3.97
C ALA A 30 21.30 -11.32 2.65
N ALA A 31 20.29 -11.47 1.78
CA ALA A 31 20.47 -12.10 0.49
C ALA A 31 21.46 -11.33 -0.41
N MET A 32 21.37 -10.00 -0.44
CA MET A 32 22.34 -9.15 -1.14
C MET A 32 23.75 -9.29 -0.57
N GLU A 33 23.91 -9.30 0.74
CA GLU A 33 25.23 -9.34 1.38
C GLU A 33 25.87 -10.73 1.34
N ILE A 34 25.09 -11.79 1.57
CA ILE A 34 25.57 -13.17 1.51
C ILE A 34 25.93 -13.53 0.07
N LEU A 35 25.10 -13.16 -0.90
CA LEU A 35 25.30 -13.57 -2.29
C LEU A 35 26.22 -12.63 -3.08
N GLY A 36 26.36 -11.37 -2.67
CA GLY A 36 27.19 -10.38 -3.35
C GLY A 36 26.85 -10.31 -4.84
N ASP A 37 27.85 -10.47 -5.70
CA ASP A 37 27.68 -10.47 -7.16
C ASP A 37 26.84 -11.64 -7.70
N GLN A 38 26.60 -12.69 -6.89
CA GLN A 38 25.69 -13.80 -7.23
C GLN A 38 24.23 -13.48 -6.90
N PHE A 39 23.96 -12.33 -6.27
CA PHE A 39 22.60 -11.90 -6.02
C PHE A 39 21.90 -11.56 -7.35
N SER A 40 20.78 -12.23 -7.61
CA SER A 40 19.95 -11.98 -8.78
C SER A 40 18.51 -12.25 -8.44
N ILE A 41 17.62 -11.33 -8.79
CA ILE A 41 16.18 -11.49 -8.73
C ILE A 41 15.65 -11.19 -10.13
N GLY A 42 15.01 -12.18 -10.75
CA GLY A 42 14.54 -12.13 -12.12
C GLY A 42 13.92 -13.46 -12.56
N TYR A 43 13.43 -13.52 -13.80
CA TYR A 43 12.74 -14.69 -14.36
C TYR A 43 13.66 -15.93 -14.33
N GLY A 44 13.31 -16.91 -13.50
CA GLY A 44 14.11 -18.11 -13.22
C GLY A 44 14.37 -18.33 -11.72
N GLY A 45 14.30 -17.26 -10.91
CA GLY A 45 14.54 -17.32 -9.46
C GLY A 45 16.00 -17.63 -9.12
N ASN A 46 16.50 -17.10 -8.01
CA ASN A 46 17.78 -17.53 -7.47
C ASN A 46 17.49 -18.51 -6.32
N ALA A 47 17.77 -19.80 -6.54
CA ALA A 47 17.54 -20.84 -5.55
C ALA A 47 18.24 -20.56 -4.20
N GLN A 48 19.36 -19.83 -4.22
CA GLN A 48 20.08 -19.41 -3.02
C GLN A 48 19.39 -18.25 -2.30
N VAL A 49 18.73 -17.33 -3.03
CA VAL A 49 17.85 -16.32 -2.41
C VAL A 49 16.72 -17.04 -1.67
N HIS A 50 16.03 -17.98 -2.32
CA HIS A 50 14.97 -18.77 -1.68
C HIS A 50 15.45 -19.66 -0.52
N GLU A 51 16.72 -20.05 -0.50
CA GLU A 51 17.32 -20.76 0.63
C GLU A 51 17.52 -19.84 1.84
N ILE A 52 18.02 -18.63 1.61
CA ILE A 52 18.15 -17.58 2.65
C ILE A 52 16.77 -17.19 3.19
N GLU A 53 15.77 -17.03 2.33
CA GLU A 53 14.39 -16.75 2.73
C GLU A 53 13.80 -17.84 3.61
N ARG A 54 14.00 -19.12 3.24
CA ARG A 54 13.54 -20.26 4.03
C ARG A 54 14.27 -20.34 5.36
N ALA A 55 15.56 -20.02 5.40
CA ALA A 55 16.32 -19.96 6.64
C ALA A 55 15.80 -18.86 7.57
N TYR A 56 15.57 -17.64 7.05
CA TYR A 56 14.94 -16.55 7.79
C TYR A 56 13.55 -16.93 8.31
N THR A 57 12.67 -17.48 7.47
CA THR A 57 11.31 -17.88 7.89
C THR A 57 11.34 -18.98 8.95
N ARG A 58 12.33 -19.88 8.91
CA ARG A 58 12.48 -20.93 9.93
C ARG A 58 12.99 -20.38 11.26
N LEU A 59 13.95 -19.46 11.22
CA LEU A 59 14.60 -18.91 12.41
C LEU A 59 13.82 -17.75 13.05
N ILE A 60 13.10 -16.99 12.22
CA ILE A 60 12.36 -15.78 12.55
C ILE A 60 11.00 -15.85 11.81
N PRO A 61 10.02 -16.60 12.33
CA PRO A 61 8.76 -16.89 11.64
C PRO A 61 7.95 -15.66 11.20
N GLU A 62 8.10 -14.54 11.90
CA GLU A 62 7.47 -13.26 11.58
C GLU A 62 7.88 -12.73 10.20
N VAL A 63 9.05 -13.15 9.69
CA VAL A 63 9.53 -12.80 8.36
C VAL A 63 8.64 -13.37 7.25
N GLY A 64 8.08 -14.56 7.44
CA GLY A 64 7.22 -15.22 6.45
C GLY A 64 5.98 -14.41 6.06
N PHE A 65 5.61 -13.41 6.87
CA PHE A 65 4.46 -12.52 6.63
C PHE A 65 4.83 -11.10 6.21
N THR A 66 6.13 -10.78 6.17
CA THR A 66 6.63 -9.41 5.91
C THR A 66 7.51 -9.33 4.66
N TRP A 67 7.90 -10.48 4.10
CA TRP A 67 8.92 -10.62 3.06
C TRP A 67 8.36 -11.05 1.68
N PRO A 68 8.92 -10.56 0.55
CA PRO A 68 9.48 -9.22 0.36
C PRO A 68 8.32 -8.23 0.24
N GLY A 69 8.24 -7.24 1.11
CA GLY A 69 7.16 -6.25 1.10
C GLY A 69 7.67 -4.87 0.72
N MET A 70 7.26 -4.38 -0.43
CA MET A 70 7.48 -2.99 -0.86
C MET A 70 6.43 -2.05 -0.26
N GLY A 71 5.24 -2.57 0.05
CA GLY A 71 4.21 -1.87 0.79
C GLY A 71 3.07 -2.78 1.19
N THR A 72 2.18 -2.29 2.05
CA THR A 72 1.03 -3.05 2.56
C THR A 72 -0.25 -2.24 2.37
N GLY A 73 -1.32 -2.89 1.96
CA GLY A 73 -2.66 -2.33 1.96
C GLY A 73 -3.70 -3.43 2.16
N LEU A 74 -4.90 -3.21 1.65
CA LEU A 74 -6.02 -4.10 1.87
C LEU A 74 -6.87 -4.33 0.61
N ALA A 75 -7.51 -5.49 0.59
CA ALA A 75 -8.65 -5.81 -0.25
C ALA A 75 -9.79 -6.32 0.62
N ALA A 76 -11.05 -6.13 0.19
CA ALA A 76 -12.22 -6.56 0.94
C ALA A 76 -13.21 -7.38 0.12
N SER A 77 -13.84 -8.37 0.78
CA SER A 77 -15.01 -9.10 0.32
C SER A 77 -16.13 -8.87 1.32
N VAL A 78 -16.95 -7.84 1.05
CA VAL A 78 -17.91 -7.29 2.02
C VAL A 78 -17.15 -6.80 3.26
N ASP A 79 -17.36 -7.39 4.44
CA ASP A 79 -16.72 -7.03 5.70
C ASP A 79 -15.46 -7.86 6.02
N ARG A 80 -15.12 -8.81 5.13
CA ARG A 80 -13.93 -9.65 5.21
C ARG A 80 -12.76 -8.94 4.57
N VAL A 81 -11.89 -8.37 5.41
CA VAL A 81 -10.67 -7.70 4.97
C VAL A 81 -9.52 -8.68 4.89
N LYS A 82 -8.76 -8.61 3.80
CA LYS A 82 -7.50 -9.29 3.64
C LYS A 82 -6.39 -8.26 3.55
N LYS A 83 -5.42 -8.33 4.47
CA LYS A 83 -4.15 -7.61 4.36
C LYS A 83 -3.37 -8.17 3.18
N VAL A 84 -2.86 -7.29 2.33
CA VAL A 84 -2.09 -7.64 1.14
C VAL A 84 -0.75 -6.91 1.19
N THR A 85 0.32 -7.67 0.96
CA THR A 85 1.69 -7.15 0.87
C THR A 85 2.09 -7.13 -0.60
N ILE A 86 2.45 -5.97 -1.12
CA ILE A 86 2.97 -5.82 -2.48
C ILE A 86 4.43 -6.27 -2.49
N GLY A 87 4.73 -7.25 -3.34
CA GLY A 87 6.06 -7.80 -3.52
C GLY A 87 7.03 -6.84 -4.20
N VAL A 88 8.33 -6.93 -3.88
CA VAL A 88 9.38 -6.34 -4.71
C VAL A 88 9.55 -7.19 -5.97
N VAL A 89 9.44 -6.56 -7.14
CA VAL A 89 9.52 -7.21 -8.45
C VAL A 89 10.68 -6.60 -9.25
N PHE A 90 11.56 -7.43 -9.78
CA PHE A 90 12.64 -7.02 -10.69
C PHE A 90 12.37 -7.56 -12.11
N GLY A 91 12.42 -6.68 -13.10
CA GLY A 91 12.14 -7.01 -14.50
C GLY A 91 10.65 -7.19 -14.80
N SER A 92 10.33 -7.76 -15.96
CA SER A 92 8.95 -8.04 -16.36
C SER A 92 8.45 -9.33 -15.72
N VAL A 93 7.57 -9.23 -14.73
CA VAL A 93 6.90 -10.38 -14.12
C VAL A 93 5.41 -10.32 -14.43
N ASN A 94 4.88 -11.41 -14.99
CA ASN A 94 3.46 -11.56 -15.26
C ASN A 94 2.77 -12.13 -14.00
N ILE A 95 2.44 -11.25 -13.04
CA ILE A 95 1.69 -11.62 -11.83
C ILE A 95 0.20 -11.46 -12.12
N SER A 96 -0.57 -12.54 -11.97
CA SER A 96 -2.04 -12.48 -12.02
C SER A 96 -2.61 -11.80 -10.76
N ILE A 97 -3.79 -11.19 -10.86
CA ILE A 97 -4.44 -10.50 -9.74
C ILE A 97 -4.61 -11.41 -8.52
N ASP A 98 -5.01 -12.66 -8.70
CA ASP A 98 -5.16 -13.61 -7.58
C ASP A 98 -3.82 -13.89 -6.89
N GLN A 99 -2.73 -14.03 -7.65
CA GLN A 99 -1.40 -14.19 -7.08
C GLN A 99 -0.92 -12.91 -6.37
N GLY A 100 -1.14 -11.75 -6.97
CA GLY A 100 -0.79 -10.44 -6.38
C GLY A 100 -1.54 -10.14 -5.08
N LEU A 101 -2.79 -10.60 -4.98
CA LEU A 101 -3.58 -10.57 -3.76
C LEU A 101 -3.18 -11.67 -2.75
N GLY A 102 -2.22 -12.54 -3.06
CA GLY A 102 -1.73 -13.59 -2.18
C GLY A 102 -2.68 -14.79 -2.05
N PHE A 103 -3.42 -15.13 -3.10
CA PHE A 103 -4.14 -16.39 -3.22
C PHE A 103 -3.28 -17.44 -3.93
N SER A 104 -3.45 -18.71 -3.55
CA SER A 104 -2.70 -19.80 -4.18
C SER A 104 -3.16 -20.11 -5.61
N ASN A 105 -4.37 -19.68 -5.98
CA ASN A 105 -4.95 -19.81 -7.31
C ASN A 105 -6.24 -18.98 -7.43
N HIS A 106 -6.65 -18.79 -8.68
CA HIS A 106 -7.87 -18.07 -9.06
C HIS A 106 -9.15 -18.62 -8.41
N GLN A 107 -9.29 -19.95 -8.24
CA GLN A 107 -10.49 -20.54 -7.62
C GLN A 107 -10.67 -20.10 -6.16
N LYS A 108 -9.59 -20.03 -5.39
CA LYS A 108 -9.64 -19.54 -4.00
C LYS A 108 -9.95 -18.05 -3.94
N TRP A 109 -9.41 -17.26 -4.86
CA TRP A 109 -9.75 -15.84 -4.97
C TRP A 109 -11.24 -15.66 -5.31
N ALA A 110 -11.74 -16.33 -6.34
CA ALA A 110 -13.15 -16.29 -6.73
C ALA A 110 -14.08 -16.73 -5.58
N ALA A 111 -13.73 -17.80 -4.86
CA ALA A 111 -14.50 -18.23 -3.68
C ALA A 111 -14.46 -17.20 -2.54
N TRP A 112 -13.31 -16.54 -2.31
CA TRP A 112 -13.22 -15.45 -1.34
C TRP A 112 -14.08 -14.25 -1.77
N CYS A 113 -14.14 -13.95 -3.07
CA CYS A 113 -15.05 -12.99 -3.70
C CYS A 113 -16.50 -13.48 -3.77
N ARG A 114 -16.85 -14.64 -3.20
CA ARG A 114 -18.21 -15.23 -3.21
C ARG A 114 -18.74 -15.51 -4.63
N HIS A 115 -17.84 -15.68 -5.60
CA HIS A 115 -18.14 -15.74 -7.03
C HIS A 115 -18.93 -14.51 -7.55
N ASP A 116 -18.88 -13.40 -6.83
CA ASP A 116 -19.50 -12.14 -7.21
C ASP A 116 -18.52 -11.31 -8.06
N PRO A 117 -18.86 -11.01 -9.32
CA PRO A 117 -18.00 -10.23 -10.21
C PRO A 117 -17.71 -8.83 -9.67
N ASN A 118 -18.64 -8.19 -8.96
CA ASN A 118 -18.41 -6.86 -8.39
C ASN A 118 -17.40 -6.90 -7.24
N ILE A 119 -17.41 -7.96 -6.42
CA ILE A 119 -16.38 -8.15 -5.38
C ILE A 119 -15.03 -8.44 -6.03
N ALA A 120 -14.98 -9.28 -7.07
CA ALA A 120 -13.76 -9.57 -7.81
C ALA A 120 -13.16 -8.28 -8.43
N ASN A 121 -13.97 -7.50 -9.14
CA ASN A 121 -13.58 -6.24 -9.78
C ASN A 121 -12.98 -5.25 -8.78
N ARG A 122 -13.66 -5.05 -7.64
CA ARG A 122 -13.17 -4.20 -6.55
C ARG A 122 -11.86 -4.70 -5.99
N SER A 123 -11.72 -6.00 -5.73
CA SER A 123 -10.45 -6.54 -5.22
C SER A 123 -9.29 -6.39 -6.20
N ALA A 124 -9.55 -6.43 -7.52
CA ALA A 124 -8.56 -6.17 -8.56
C ALA A 124 -8.11 -4.70 -8.57
N PHE A 125 -9.05 -3.75 -8.46
CA PHE A 125 -8.71 -2.33 -8.34
C PHE A 125 -7.99 -2.00 -7.04
N ALA A 126 -8.36 -2.64 -5.93
CA ALA A 126 -7.63 -2.49 -4.68
C ALA A 126 -6.17 -2.93 -4.84
N PHE A 127 -5.92 -4.05 -5.55
CA PHE A 127 -4.57 -4.49 -5.89
C PHE A 127 -3.82 -3.45 -6.74
N ALA A 128 -4.47 -2.96 -7.80
CA ALA A 128 -3.89 -1.93 -8.66
C ALA A 128 -3.54 -0.65 -7.88
N ASP A 129 -4.40 -0.20 -6.96
CA ASP A 129 -4.15 0.97 -6.11
C ASP A 129 -2.92 0.78 -5.23
N MET A 130 -2.79 -0.38 -4.57
CA MET A 130 -1.61 -0.68 -3.76
C MET A 130 -0.34 -0.71 -4.62
N HIS A 131 -0.41 -1.33 -5.79
CA HIS A 131 0.72 -1.40 -6.72
C HIS A 131 1.16 0.00 -7.18
N ASP A 132 0.23 0.80 -7.71
CA ASP A 132 0.49 2.12 -8.27
C ASP A 132 1.01 3.10 -7.22
N LEU A 133 0.49 3.00 -5.98
CA LEU A 133 1.00 3.78 -4.86
C LEU A 133 2.46 3.43 -4.55
N VAL A 134 2.75 2.16 -4.33
CA VAL A 134 4.04 1.70 -3.81
C VAL A 134 5.14 1.85 -4.85
N TYR A 135 4.92 1.36 -6.07
CA TYR A 135 5.88 1.52 -7.17
C TYR A 135 5.96 2.97 -7.63
N GLY A 136 4.86 3.71 -7.55
CA GLY A 136 4.86 5.11 -7.93
C GLY A 136 5.69 5.98 -6.97
N ILE A 137 5.67 5.68 -5.68
CA ILE A 137 6.54 6.31 -4.68
C ILE A 137 8.00 5.96 -4.98
N ASP A 138 8.32 4.67 -5.15
CA ASP A 138 9.70 4.19 -5.38
C ASP A 138 10.37 4.85 -6.58
N ARG A 139 9.66 4.97 -7.71
CA ARG A 139 10.16 5.66 -8.90
C ARG A 139 10.43 7.15 -8.70
N ASN A 140 9.75 7.76 -7.74
CA ASN A 140 9.84 9.20 -7.45
C ASN A 140 10.58 9.51 -6.15
N VAL A 141 11.26 8.52 -5.54
CA VAL A 141 12.06 8.75 -4.35
C VAL A 141 13.16 9.75 -4.69
N GLN A 142 13.03 10.93 -4.13
CA GLN A 142 14.06 11.98 -4.14
C GLN A 142 14.32 12.43 -2.70
N PRO A 143 15.55 12.89 -2.38
CA PRO A 143 15.81 13.49 -1.07
C PRO A 143 14.88 14.69 -0.84
N GLY A 144 14.08 14.65 0.22
CA GLY A 144 13.20 15.76 0.58
C GLY A 144 11.91 15.33 1.28
N ASN A 145 11.07 16.33 1.57
CA ASN A 145 9.90 16.14 2.43
C ASN A 145 8.80 15.33 1.75
N ALA A 146 8.69 15.34 0.41
CA ALA A 146 7.69 14.55 -0.32
C ALA A 146 7.79 13.04 0.01
N SER A 147 9.00 12.48 -0.06
CA SER A 147 9.29 11.08 0.28
C SER A 147 8.94 10.74 1.73
N THR A 148 9.19 11.66 2.67
CA THR A 148 8.80 11.48 4.08
C THR A 148 7.28 11.39 4.22
N PHE A 149 6.52 12.28 3.56
CA PHE A 149 5.06 12.26 3.61
C PHE A 149 4.48 10.99 3.00
N TRP A 150 5.00 10.55 1.85
CA TRP A 150 4.59 9.28 1.24
C TRP A 150 4.91 8.07 2.11
N GLY A 151 6.11 8.00 2.69
CA GLY A 151 6.49 6.93 3.60
C GLY A 151 5.57 6.86 4.84
N LEU A 152 5.24 8.02 5.42
CA LEU A 152 4.27 8.09 6.50
C LEU A 152 2.87 7.64 6.04
N ALA A 153 2.43 8.03 4.84
CA ALA A 153 1.14 7.59 4.28
C ALA A 153 1.07 6.06 4.16
N THR A 154 2.14 5.42 3.67
CA THR A 154 2.20 3.95 3.53
C THR A 154 2.23 3.23 4.89
N GLU A 155 2.86 3.80 5.90
CA GLU A 155 2.83 3.25 7.26
C GLU A 155 1.44 3.39 7.91
N GLN A 156 0.72 4.49 7.66
CA GLN A 156 -0.67 4.62 8.09
C GLN A 156 -1.58 3.59 7.39
N LEU A 157 -1.42 3.41 6.08
CA LEU A 157 -2.19 2.40 5.32
C LEU A 157 -1.93 0.99 5.84
N LYS A 158 -0.67 0.67 6.16
CA LYS A 158 -0.31 -0.61 6.78
C LYS A 158 -1.00 -0.82 8.12
N LEU A 159 -1.03 0.20 8.99
CA LEU A 159 -1.73 0.14 10.27
C LEU A 159 -3.24 -0.09 10.08
N VAL A 160 -3.85 0.59 9.09
CA VAL A 160 -5.26 0.38 8.72
C VAL A 160 -5.49 -1.06 8.28
N ALA A 161 -4.65 -1.58 7.38
CA ALA A 161 -4.78 -2.95 6.87
C ALA A 161 -4.62 -3.99 7.98
N GLU A 162 -3.68 -3.79 8.91
CA GLU A 162 -3.50 -4.64 10.09
C GLU A 162 -4.72 -4.61 11.00
N SER A 163 -5.18 -3.41 11.38
CA SER A 163 -6.34 -3.23 12.26
C SER A 163 -7.61 -3.86 11.67
N LEU A 164 -7.92 -3.55 10.40
CA LEU A 164 -9.14 -4.04 9.76
C LEU A 164 -9.08 -5.52 9.40
N SER A 165 -7.89 -6.12 9.21
CA SER A 165 -7.78 -7.57 8.98
C SER A 165 -8.15 -8.42 10.20
N GLN A 166 -8.17 -7.83 11.40
CA GLN A 166 -8.62 -8.52 12.61
C GLN A 166 -10.15 -8.61 12.65
N SER A 167 -10.67 -9.71 13.19
CA SER A 167 -12.11 -9.98 13.30
C SER A 167 -12.81 -9.22 14.44
N GLY A 168 -12.12 -8.26 15.08
CA GLY A 168 -12.64 -7.48 16.18
C GLY A 168 -13.64 -6.40 15.75
N SER A 169 -14.29 -5.77 16.74
CA SER A 169 -15.12 -4.59 16.51
C SER A 169 -14.29 -3.48 15.86
N VAL A 170 -14.90 -2.78 14.91
CA VAL A 170 -14.30 -1.57 14.35
C VAL A 170 -14.35 -0.49 15.41
N SER A 171 -13.19 -0.03 15.83
CA SER A 171 -13.06 1.03 16.82
C SER A 171 -12.76 2.36 16.12
N SER A 172 -13.31 3.47 16.63
CA SER A 172 -13.02 4.82 16.13
C SER A 172 -11.54 5.14 15.89
N PRO A 173 -10.56 4.60 16.65
CA PRO A 173 -9.15 4.87 16.43
C PRO A 173 -8.63 4.55 15.02
N VAL A 174 -9.27 3.65 14.25
CA VAL A 174 -8.82 3.35 12.87
C VAL A 174 -9.19 4.45 11.86
N LEU A 175 -10.12 5.34 12.19
CA LEU A 175 -10.51 6.45 11.29
C LEU A 175 -9.38 7.46 11.12
N GLN A 176 -8.62 7.75 12.17
CA GLN A 176 -7.49 8.66 12.10
C GLN A 176 -6.42 8.20 11.10
N PRO A 177 -5.87 6.96 11.16
CA PRO A 177 -4.89 6.51 10.19
C PRO A 177 -5.47 6.38 8.76
N ILE A 178 -6.79 6.13 8.60
CA ILE A 178 -7.46 6.22 7.29
C ILE A 178 -7.34 7.64 6.71
N CYS A 179 -7.73 8.66 7.49
CA CYS A 179 -7.65 10.05 7.04
C CYS A 179 -6.21 10.50 6.79
N LEU A 180 -5.28 10.13 7.68
CA LEU A 180 -3.86 10.45 7.52
C LEU A 180 -3.24 9.81 6.28
N THR A 181 -3.66 8.59 5.91
CA THR A 181 -3.21 7.93 4.68
C THR A 181 -3.46 8.84 3.46
N ALA A 182 -4.70 9.31 3.30
CA ALA A 182 -5.07 10.21 2.21
C ALA A 182 -4.38 11.58 2.32
N GLU A 183 -4.40 12.19 3.51
CA GLU A 183 -3.83 13.52 3.75
C GLU A 183 -2.34 13.58 3.39
N LEU A 184 -1.58 12.62 3.90
CA LEU A 184 -0.13 12.57 3.72
C LEU A 184 0.25 12.28 2.28
N ALA A 185 -0.47 11.39 1.58
CA ALA A 185 -0.22 11.11 0.17
C ALA A 185 -0.50 12.32 -0.72
N LEU A 186 -1.61 13.04 -0.50
CA LEU A 186 -1.92 14.27 -1.20
C LEU A 186 -0.86 15.36 -0.95
N LYS A 187 -0.46 15.55 0.31
CA LYS A 187 0.59 16.52 0.68
C LYS A 187 1.95 16.16 0.08
N GLY A 188 2.35 14.89 0.11
CA GLY A 188 3.58 14.43 -0.53
C GLY A 188 3.59 14.71 -2.02
N THR A 189 2.46 14.47 -2.69
CA THR A 189 2.27 14.77 -4.12
C THR A 189 2.34 16.27 -4.41
N LEU A 190 1.68 17.10 -3.60
CA LEU A 190 1.73 18.56 -3.76
C LEU A 190 3.13 19.13 -3.50
N LEU A 191 3.87 18.60 -2.52
CA LEU A 191 5.27 18.95 -2.30
C LEU A 191 6.12 18.64 -3.53
N HIS A 192 5.91 17.46 -4.13
CA HIS A 192 6.60 17.06 -5.35
C HIS A 192 6.27 18.00 -6.53
N LEU A 193 5.02 18.46 -6.63
CA LEU A 193 4.57 19.43 -7.63
C LEU A 193 5.01 20.88 -7.32
N GLY A 194 5.73 21.13 -6.22
CA GLY A 194 6.31 22.43 -5.89
C GLY A 194 5.49 23.32 -4.94
N VAL A 195 4.38 22.82 -4.39
CA VAL A 195 3.64 23.54 -3.33
C VAL A 195 4.47 23.53 -2.06
N THR A 196 4.57 24.66 -1.37
CA THR A 196 5.45 24.75 -0.20
C THR A 196 4.83 24.09 1.03
N GLU A 197 5.67 23.52 1.89
CA GLU A 197 5.21 22.93 3.16
C GLU A 197 4.50 23.95 4.06
N LYS A 198 4.92 25.23 3.99
CA LYS A 198 4.28 26.33 4.72
C LYS A 198 2.82 26.49 4.31
N GLU A 199 2.52 26.40 3.01
CA GLU A 199 1.15 26.46 2.50
C GLU A 199 0.35 25.24 2.96
N LEU A 200 0.91 24.03 2.80
CA LEU A 200 0.24 22.77 3.17
C LEU A 200 -0.12 22.69 4.66
N ARG A 201 0.72 23.25 5.54
CA ARG A 201 0.47 23.32 6.98
C ARG A 201 -0.47 24.45 7.39
N HIS A 202 -0.75 25.41 6.51
CA HIS A 202 -1.53 26.59 6.87
C HIS A 202 -3.02 26.23 7.01
N PRO A 203 -3.64 26.36 8.21
CA PRO A 203 -5.00 25.85 8.46
C PRO A 203 -6.10 26.48 7.59
N LYS A 204 -5.90 27.74 7.15
CA LYS A 204 -6.87 28.42 6.28
C LYS A 204 -6.72 28.06 4.79
N LEU A 205 -5.54 27.59 4.38
CA LEU A 205 -5.29 27.22 2.99
C LEU A 205 -5.64 25.75 2.78
N PHE A 206 -4.95 24.86 3.50
CA PHE A 206 -5.14 23.42 3.39
C PHE A 206 -5.34 22.81 4.79
N GLY A 207 -4.30 22.80 5.64
CA GLY A 207 -4.39 22.18 6.95
C GLY A 207 -4.71 20.69 6.82
N HIS A 208 -5.84 20.26 7.38
CA HIS A 208 -6.35 18.88 7.32
C HIS A 208 -7.54 18.72 6.35
N ASP A 209 -7.84 19.75 5.55
CA ASP A 209 -8.97 19.76 4.62
C ASP A 209 -8.64 18.94 3.37
N LEU A 210 -9.06 17.67 3.40
CA LEU A 210 -8.85 16.69 2.33
C LEU A 210 -9.45 17.14 0.99
N VAL A 211 -10.61 17.80 1.01
CA VAL A 211 -11.27 18.28 -0.22
C VAL A 211 -10.45 19.38 -0.87
N LYS A 212 -9.96 20.37 -0.09
CA LYS A 212 -9.08 21.42 -0.63
C LYS A 212 -7.75 20.87 -1.14
N LEU A 213 -7.16 19.91 -0.43
CA LEU A 213 -5.95 19.22 -0.89
C LEU A 213 -6.18 18.50 -2.22
N GLY A 214 -7.29 17.77 -2.35
CA GLY A 214 -7.69 17.11 -3.60
C GLY A 214 -7.88 18.09 -4.75
N GLN A 215 -8.66 19.16 -4.52
CA GLN A 215 -8.86 20.23 -5.50
C GLN A 215 -7.52 20.81 -5.97
N ARG A 216 -6.60 21.07 -5.04
CA ARG A 216 -5.27 21.57 -5.38
C ARG A 216 -4.48 20.59 -6.25
N VAL A 217 -4.50 19.29 -5.94
CA VAL A 217 -3.83 18.27 -6.76
C VAL A 217 -4.40 18.27 -8.19
N THR A 218 -5.72 18.31 -8.35
CA THR A 218 -6.37 18.34 -9.67
C THR A 218 -6.04 19.58 -10.49
N GLN A 219 -5.77 20.72 -9.83
CA GLN A 219 -5.35 21.96 -10.46
C GLN A 219 -3.88 21.93 -10.90
N GLU A 220 -3.00 21.37 -10.07
CA GLU A 220 -1.56 21.31 -10.35
C GLU A 220 -1.22 20.23 -11.39
N CYS A 221 -1.95 19.12 -11.39
CA CYS A 221 -1.75 18.04 -12.36
C CYS A 221 -3.07 17.28 -12.58
N SER A 222 -3.82 17.62 -13.62
CA SER A 222 -5.11 16.98 -13.93
C SER A 222 -4.95 15.52 -14.36
N HIS A 223 -5.96 14.69 -14.08
CA HIS A 223 -5.93 13.25 -14.38
C HIS A 223 -7.35 12.70 -14.62
N ARG A 224 -7.47 11.52 -15.23
CA ARG A 224 -8.77 10.88 -15.44
C ARG A 224 -9.52 10.55 -14.15
N ASP A 225 -8.77 10.38 -13.06
CA ASP A 225 -9.31 10.05 -11.74
C ASP A 225 -9.97 11.25 -11.05
N ASP A 226 -9.85 12.49 -11.55
CA ASP A 226 -10.31 13.71 -10.87
C ASP A 226 -11.74 13.61 -10.32
N PRO A 227 -12.74 13.15 -11.09
CA PRO A 227 -14.12 13.03 -10.57
C PRO A 227 -14.23 12.01 -9.44
N LEU A 228 -13.54 10.87 -9.57
CA LEU A 228 -13.57 9.79 -8.57
C LEU A 228 -12.83 10.20 -7.30
N LEU A 229 -11.68 10.84 -7.43
CA LEU A 229 -10.86 11.34 -6.33
C LEU A 229 -11.63 12.36 -5.49
N LEU A 230 -12.23 13.37 -6.14
CA LEU A 230 -12.99 14.40 -5.44
C LEU A 230 -14.25 13.83 -4.77
N ASN A 231 -14.93 12.87 -5.41
CA ASN A 231 -16.06 12.17 -4.80
C ASN A 231 -15.64 11.35 -3.56
N ALA A 232 -14.51 10.63 -3.63
CA ALA A 232 -13.98 9.87 -2.50
C ALA A 232 -13.64 10.79 -1.32
N LEU A 233 -12.96 11.91 -1.57
CA LEU A 233 -12.58 12.87 -0.53
C LEU A 233 -13.78 13.49 0.19
N GLY A 234 -14.90 13.68 -0.50
CA GLY A 234 -16.13 14.19 0.09
C GLY A 234 -16.78 13.27 1.13
N ARG A 235 -16.36 12.00 1.22
CA ARG A 235 -16.90 11.02 2.19
C ARG A 235 -16.12 10.98 3.51
N PHE A 236 -14.92 11.55 3.57
CA PHE A 236 -14.08 11.45 4.76
C PHE A 236 -14.66 12.27 5.92
N PRO A 237 -14.69 11.72 7.15
CA PRO A 237 -15.16 12.46 8.31
C PRO A 237 -14.14 13.51 8.76
N ASP A 238 -14.61 14.52 9.50
CA ASP A 238 -13.73 15.41 10.27
C ASP A 238 -13.17 14.67 11.49
N TYR A 239 -12.12 13.89 11.25
CA TYR A 239 -11.53 13.05 12.28
C TYR A 239 -10.87 13.85 13.41
N VAL A 240 -10.53 15.13 13.21
CA VAL A 240 -9.87 15.96 14.23
C VAL A 240 -10.87 16.35 15.33
N GLY A 241 -12.11 16.66 14.94
CA GLY A 241 -13.22 16.96 15.84
C GLY A 241 -13.80 15.73 16.54
N ASP A 242 -13.74 14.55 15.92
CA ASP A 242 -14.41 13.34 16.39
C ASP A 242 -13.53 12.37 17.20
N ARG A 243 -12.29 12.73 17.52
CA ARG A 243 -11.30 11.85 18.22
C ARG A 243 -11.77 11.29 19.56
N TYR A 244 -12.72 11.95 20.23
CA TYR A 244 -13.21 11.56 21.55
C TYR A 244 -14.63 10.96 21.52
N ARG A 245 -15.12 10.56 20.35
CA ARG A 245 -16.45 9.96 20.18
C ARG A 245 -16.36 8.57 19.56
N GLU A 246 -17.29 7.71 19.97
CA GLU A 246 -17.54 6.47 19.23
C GLU A 246 -18.10 6.81 17.85
N THR A 247 -17.59 6.12 16.82
CA THR A 247 -18.05 6.33 15.46
C THR A 247 -19.41 5.65 15.27
N PRO A 248 -20.39 6.33 14.65
CA PRO A 248 -21.64 5.69 14.27
C PRO A 248 -21.49 4.78 13.05
N LEU A 249 -20.31 4.78 12.41
CA LEU A 249 -20.06 4.03 11.19
C LEU A 249 -20.03 2.53 11.44
N THR A 250 -20.69 1.81 10.55
CA THR A 250 -20.59 0.36 10.44
C THR A 250 -19.19 -0.05 9.98
N ARG A 251 -18.84 -1.31 10.23
CA ARG A 251 -17.58 -1.89 9.73
C ARG A 251 -17.45 -1.76 8.22
N LEU A 252 -18.54 -1.91 7.47
CA LEU A 252 -18.53 -1.77 6.01
C LEU A 252 -18.19 -0.35 5.57
N GLU A 253 -18.76 0.67 6.22
CA GLU A 253 -18.46 2.07 5.92
C GLU A 253 -17.00 2.41 6.24
N VAL A 254 -16.45 1.87 7.34
CA VAL A 254 -15.03 2.08 7.66
C VAL A 254 -14.11 1.38 6.66
N ILE A 255 -14.47 0.18 6.19
CA ILE A 255 -13.72 -0.51 5.12
C ILE A 255 -13.82 0.26 3.80
N ALA A 256 -14.97 0.85 3.49
CA ALA A 256 -15.15 1.72 2.33
C ALA A 256 -14.21 2.92 2.38
N LEU A 257 -14.17 3.62 3.53
CA LEU A 257 -13.26 4.76 3.74
C LEU A 257 -11.78 4.35 3.63
N ALA A 258 -11.42 3.15 4.12
CA ALA A 258 -10.05 2.65 3.99
C ALA A 258 -9.66 2.38 2.53
N LEU A 259 -10.56 1.79 1.74
CA LEU A 259 -10.33 1.58 0.30
C LEU A 259 -10.33 2.90 -0.47
N ASP A 260 -11.15 3.86 -0.07
CA ASP A 260 -11.11 5.23 -0.62
C ASP A 260 -9.78 5.92 -0.31
N ALA A 261 -9.25 5.79 0.90
CA ALA A 261 -7.94 6.35 1.25
C ALA A 261 -6.82 5.72 0.43
N GLN A 262 -6.86 4.40 0.25
CA GLN A 262 -5.92 3.68 -0.61
C GLN A 262 -6.00 4.17 -2.07
N PHE A 263 -7.21 4.29 -2.62
CA PHE A 263 -7.44 4.82 -3.96
C PHE A 263 -6.95 6.26 -4.11
N VAL A 264 -7.31 7.17 -3.20
CA VAL A 264 -6.89 8.57 -3.22
C VAL A 264 -5.37 8.65 -3.21
N SER A 265 -4.72 7.91 -2.32
CA SER A 265 -3.26 7.89 -2.22
C SER A 265 -2.61 7.42 -3.52
N ALA A 266 -3.11 6.32 -4.10
CA ALA A 266 -2.63 5.81 -5.37
C ALA A 266 -2.85 6.83 -6.49
N SER A 267 -4.06 7.37 -6.61
CA SER A 267 -4.45 8.35 -7.63
C SER A 267 -3.63 9.64 -7.57
N ALA A 268 -3.26 10.09 -6.37
CA ALA A 268 -2.37 11.22 -6.20
C ALA A 268 -0.97 10.92 -6.79
N VAL A 269 -0.41 9.75 -6.47
CA VAL A 269 0.93 9.35 -6.92
C VAL A 269 0.98 8.99 -8.42
N ARG A 270 -0.07 8.38 -8.99
CA ARG A 270 -0.15 8.06 -10.44
C ARG A 270 0.18 9.24 -11.33
N ARG A 271 -0.28 10.45 -10.94
CA ARG A 271 -0.11 11.71 -11.67
C ARG A 271 1.35 12.07 -11.95
N ILE A 272 2.25 11.62 -11.08
CA ILE A 272 3.66 11.99 -11.10
C ILE A 272 4.58 10.80 -11.39
N SER A 273 4.08 9.56 -11.36
CA SER A 273 4.92 8.37 -11.48
C SER A 273 4.88 7.66 -12.82
N GLY A 274 3.79 7.82 -13.58
CA GLY A 274 3.53 7.00 -14.76
C GLY A 274 3.26 5.52 -14.45
N GLU A 275 3.18 5.13 -13.16
CA GLU A 275 2.64 3.83 -12.75
C GLU A 275 1.12 3.87 -12.83
N ASP A 276 0.53 2.89 -13.51
CA ASP A 276 -0.91 2.90 -13.78
C ASP A 276 -1.47 1.52 -14.15
N VAL A 277 -1.33 0.57 -13.23
CA VAL A 277 -2.00 -0.73 -13.32
C VAL A 277 -3.53 -0.56 -13.30
N ALA A 278 -4.05 0.50 -12.67
CA ALA A 278 -5.47 0.80 -12.69
C ALA A 278 -6.01 0.98 -14.12
N LEU A 279 -5.27 1.65 -15.01
CA LEU A 279 -5.66 1.78 -16.42
C LEU A 279 -5.76 0.42 -17.12
N GLN A 280 -4.87 -0.51 -16.78
CA GLN A 280 -4.91 -1.87 -17.34
C GLN A 280 -6.16 -2.61 -16.87
N MET A 281 -6.59 -2.40 -15.62
CA MET A 281 -7.84 -2.97 -15.10
C MET A 281 -9.06 -2.39 -15.82
N GLU A 282 -9.05 -1.10 -16.12
CA GLU A 282 -10.14 -0.41 -16.83
C GLU A 282 -10.27 -0.87 -18.30
N THR A 283 -9.15 -1.09 -18.98
CA THR A 283 -9.09 -1.32 -20.43
C THR A 283 -9.06 -2.79 -20.83
N SER A 284 -8.41 -3.63 -20.03
CA SER A 284 -8.14 -5.04 -20.35
C SER A 284 -8.57 -5.99 -19.22
N GLY A 285 -9.11 -5.46 -18.12
CA GLY A 285 -9.49 -6.23 -16.94
C GLY A 285 -10.99 -6.15 -16.65
N PRO A 286 -11.39 -5.95 -15.37
CA PRO A 286 -12.79 -6.05 -14.93
C PRO A 286 -13.77 -5.04 -15.58
N GLY A 287 -13.28 -4.01 -16.26
CA GLY A 287 -14.07 -2.91 -16.81
C GLY A 287 -13.91 -1.62 -16.00
N PRO A 288 -14.75 -0.59 -16.25
CA PRO A 288 -14.60 0.71 -15.60
C PRO A 288 -14.70 0.59 -14.07
N ARG A 289 -13.90 1.38 -13.37
CA ARG A 289 -13.97 1.46 -11.91
C ARG A 289 -15.32 2.01 -11.47
N ASP A 290 -15.98 1.28 -10.58
CA ASP A 290 -17.12 1.74 -9.81
C ASP A 290 -16.70 2.01 -8.36
N THR A 291 -17.55 2.71 -7.63
CA THR A 291 -17.46 2.91 -6.19
C THR A 291 -17.35 1.57 -5.44
N PHE A 292 -16.43 1.51 -4.46
CA PHE A 292 -16.13 0.25 -3.76
C PHE A 292 -17.30 -0.31 -2.97
N PHE A 293 -18.31 0.46 -2.59
CA PHE A 293 -19.55 -0.05 -1.99
C PHE A 293 -20.67 0.93 -2.35
N SER A 294 -21.25 0.76 -3.54
CA SER A 294 -22.54 1.35 -3.91
C SER A 294 -23.68 0.36 -3.68
#